data_AF-A0A847V718-F1
#
_entry.id   AF-A0A847V718-F1
#
_cell.length_a   1.000
_cell.length_b   1.000
_cell.length_c   1.000
_cell.angle_alpha   90.00
_cell.angle_beta   90.00
_cell.angle_gamma   90.00
#
_symmetry.space_group_name_H-M   'P 1'
#
loop_
_entity.id
_entity.type
_entity.pdbx_description
1 polymer ?
#
loop_
_entity_poly.entity_id
_entity_poly.type
_entity_poly.pdbx_seq_one_letter_code
_entity_poly.pdbx_strand_id
1 'polypeptide(L)' 'MSSASATIDQLLEEIASLPLEDQALLHEVVGHRLVEARRREIADEAAAAREALERGEVRRGTTADLFADLESDD' A
#
# COMPACT_ATOMS: atom_id res chain seq x y z
N MET A 1 -27.73 -2.22 -4.59
CA MET A 1 -26.72 -2.07 -3.53
C MET A 1 -25.58 -3.00 -3.87
N SER A 2 -24.35 -2.48 -3.85
CA SER A 2 -23.17 -3.10 -4.46
C SER A 2 -22.83 -4.44 -3.80
N SER A 3 -22.66 -5.48 -4.61
CA SER A 3 -22.37 -6.86 -4.22
C SER A 3 -21.13 -7.01 -3.33
N ALA A 4 -20.19 -6.06 -3.36
CA ALA A 4 -19.00 -6.06 -2.49
C ALA A 4 -19.32 -5.77 -1.01
N SER A 5 -20.34 -4.95 -0.73
CA SER A 5 -20.76 -4.64 0.65
C SER A 5 -21.35 -5.88 1.32
N ALA A 6 -22.18 -6.62 0.58
CA ALA A 6 -22.77 -7.87 1.06
C ALA A 6 -21.71 -8.93 1.41
N THR A 7 -20.56 -8.94 0.72
CA THR A 7 -19.47 -9.89 1.01
C THR A 7 -18.70 -9.53 2.29
N ILE A 8 -18.48 -8.23 2.55
CA ILE A 8 -17.77 -7.80 3.76
C ILE A 8 -18.62 -8.05 5.00
N ASP A 9 -19.89 -7.68 4.97
CA ASP A 9 -20.79 -7.87 6.12
C ASP A 9 -20.93 -9.36 6.47
N GLN A 10 -21.03 -10.23 5.47
CA GLN A 10 -21.10 -11.68 5.67
C GLN A 10 -19.81 -12.25 6.28
N LEU A 11 -18.63 -11.79 5.83
CA LEU A 11 -17.36 -12.19 6.43
C LEU A 11 -17.24 -11.72 7.88
N LEU A 12 -17.74 -10.54 8.20
CA LEU A 12 -17.75 -10.04 9.59
C LEU A 12 -18.65 -10.88 10.48
N GLU A 13 -19.82 -11.31 9.99
CA GLU A 13 -20.70 -12.24 10.70
C GLU A 13 -20.02 -13.61 10.93
N GLU A 14 -19.34 -14.15 9.92
CA GLU A 14 -18.58 -15.40 10.05
C GLU A 14 -17.46 -15.28 11.08
N ILE A 15 -16.70 -14.18 11.06
CA ILE A 15 -15.65 -13.91 12.05
C ILE A 15 -16.25 -13.76 13.45
N ALA A 16 -17.39 -13.07 13.58
CA ALA A 16 -18.07 -12.88 14.86
C ALA A 16 -18.57 -14.20 15.47
N SER A 17 -18.78 -15.24 14.65
CA SER A 17 -19.17 -16.59 15.12
C SER A 17 -18.01 -17.38 15.74
N LEU A 18 -16.76 -16.95 15.54
CA LEU A 18 -15.57 -17.59 16.10
C LEU A 18 -15.42 -17.29 17.61
N PRO A 19 -14.75 -18.16 18.38
CA PRO A 19 -14.29 -17.82 19.72
C PRO A 19 -13.47 -16.53 19.75
N LEU A 20 -13.55 -15.77 20.85
CA LEU A 20 -12.84 -14.49 20.98
C LEU A 20 -11.32 -14.60 20.76
N GLU A 21 -10.72 -15.72 21.20
CA GLU A 21 -9.30 -15.99 21.00
C GLU A 21 -8.94 -16.13 19.51
N ASP A 22 -9.77 -16.83 18.74
CA ASP A 22 -9.58 -17.00 17.30
C ASP A 22 -9.80 -15.67 16.55
N GLN A 23 -10.75 -14.85 16.99
CA GLN A 23 -10.95 -13.49 16.44
C GLN A 23 -9.71 -12.61 16.69
N ALA A 24 -9.14 -12.67 17.89
CA ALA A 24 -7.92 -11.92 18.23
C ALA A 24 -6.72 -12.38 17.40
N LEU A 25 -6.55 -13.70 17.22
CA LEU A 25 -5.51 -14.27 16.37
C LEU A 25 -5.68 -13.83 14.91
N LEU A 26 -6.92 -13.84 14.39
CA LEU A 26 -7.19 -13.40 13.03
C LEU A 26 -6.82 -11.92 12.84
N HIS A 27 -7.18 -11.06 13.78
CA HIS A 27 -6.81 -9.64 13.76
C HIS A 27 -5.28 -9.47 13.69
N GLU A 28 -4.53 -10.20 14.51
CA GLU A 28 -3.07 -10.14 14.51
C GLU A 28 -2.48 -10.59 13.16
N VAL A 29 -2.96 -11.71 12.62
CA VAL A 29 -2.47 -12.26 11.35
C VAL A 29 -2.76 -11.30 10.18
N VAL A 30 -3.98 -10.77 10.11
CA VAL A 30 -4.37 -9.82 9.05
C VAL A 30 -3.58 -8.53 9.17
N GLY A 31 -3.41 -8.00 10.39
CA GLY A 31 -2.59 -6.82 10.64
C GLY A 31 -1.16 -6.99 10.15
N HIS A 32 -0.50 -8.09 10.51
CA HIS A 32 0.84 -8.41 10.01
C HIS A 32 0.89 -8.50 8.48
N ARG A 33 -0.09 -9.17 7.85
CA ARG A 33 -0.13 -9.29 6.39
C ARG A 33 -0.24 -7.94 5.68
N LEU A 34 -1.02 -7.01 6.23
CA LEU A 34 -1.15 -5.66 5.67
C LEU A 34 0.16 -4.86 5.78
N VAL A 35 0.84 -4.92 6.93
CA VAL A 35 2.16 -4.29 7.10
C VAL A 35 3.17 -4.87 6.11
N GLU A 36 3.22 -6.19 5.97
CA GLU A 36 4.14 -6.85 5.05
C GLU A 36 3.81 -6.57 3.57
N ALA A 37 2.52 -6.43 3.22
CA ALA A 37 2.12 -6.02 1.88
C ALA A 37 2.61 -4.61 1.58
N ARG A 38 2.43 -3.65 2.50
CA ARG A 38 2.91 -2.28 2.32
C ARG A 38 4.42 -2.18 2.25
N ARG A 39 5.15 -2.98 3.05
CA ARG A 39 6.62 -3.04 2.97
C ARG A 39 7.10 -3.54 1.61
N ARG A 40 6.41 -4.52 1.03
CA ARG A 40 6.70 -5.04 -0.31
C ARG A 40 6.47 -3.98 -1.38
N GLU A 41 5.33 -3.27 -1.35
CA GLU A 41 5.08 -2.14 -2.27
C GLU A 41 6.22 -1.11 -2.22
N ILE A 42 6.62 -0.68 -1.02
CA ILE A 42 7.71 0.29 -0.85
C ILE A 42 9.03 -0.26 -1.40
N ALA A 43 9.32 -1.55 -1.18
CA ALA A 43 10.54 -2.18 -1.67
C ALA A 43 10.54 -2.24 -3.21
N ASP A 44 9.42 -2.58 -3.82
CA ASP A 44 9.24 -2.66 -5.27
C ASP A 44 9.36 -1.26 -5.91
N GLU A 45 8.70 -0.25 -5.34
CA GLU A 45 8.83 1.15 -5.76
C GLU A 45 10.29 1.63 -5.66
N ALA A 46 10.97 1.33 -4.56
CA ALA A 46 12.37 1.71 -4.35
C ALA A 46 13.33 0.96 -5.30
N ALA A 47 13.02 -0.28 -5.67
CA ALA A 47 13.78 -1.03 -6.66
C ALA A 47 13.61 -0.40 -8.06
N ALA A 48 12.37 -0.11 -8.46
CA ALA A 48 12.07 0.53 -9.73
C ALA A 48 12.72 1.92 -9.86
N ALA A 49 12.70 2.72 -8.79
CA ALA A 49 13.34 4.04 -8.77
C ALA A 49 14.87 3.95 -8.93
N ARG A 50 15.51 2.96 -8.28
CA ARG A 50 16.96 2.73 -8.44
C ARG A 50 17.29 2.28 -9.86
N GLU A 51 16.50 1.39 -10.42
CA GLU A 51 16.70 0.91 -11.79
C GLU A 51 16.56 2.05 -12.82
N ALA A 52 15.57 2.92 -12.66
CA ALA A 52 15.41 4.11 -13.50
C ALA A 52 16.62 5.06 -13.39
N LEU A 53 17.16 5.24 -12.17
CA LEU A 53 18.38 6.03 -11.97
C LEU A 53 19.59 5.43 -12.70
N GLU A 54 19.77 4.11 -12.59
CA GLU A 54 20.86 3.38 -13.26
C GLU A 54 20.74 3.44 -14.78
N ARG A 55 19.53 3.33 -15.33
CA ARG A 55 19.26 3.48 -16.77
C ARG A 55 19.31 4.93 -17.26
N GLY A 56 19.42 5.90 -16.35
CA GLY A 56 19.40 7.33 -16.70
C GLY A 56 18.02 7.84 -17.12
N GLU A 57 16.96 7.07 -16.84
CA GLU A 57 15.55 7.40 -17.08
C GLU A 57 14.98 8.31 -15.97
N VAL A 58 15.84 9.19 -15.43
CA VAL A 58 15.50 10.15 -14.39
C VAL A 58 15.78 11.55 -14.89
N ARG A 59 14.91 12.50 -14.53
CA ARG A 59 15.15 13.92 -14.81
C ARG A 59 16.34 14.40 -13.97
N ARG A 60 17.31 15.04 -14.61
CA ARG A 60 18.44 15.70 -13.95
C ARG A 60 18.27 17.21 -14.10
N GLY A 61 18.47 17.94 -13.02
CA GLY A 61 18.31 19.39 -12.99
C GLY A 61 18.92 19.99 -11.73
N THR A 62 18.98 21.31 -11.71
CA THR A 62 19.33 22.10 -10.53
C THR A 62 18.17 22.13 -9.53
N THR A 63 18.44 22.64 -8.34
CA THR A 63 17.37 22.91 -7.36
C THR A 63 16.34 23.91 -7.91
N ALA A 64 16.75 24.87 -8.76
CA ALA A 64 15.85 25.80 -9.39
C ALA A 64 14.89 25.11 -10.37
N ASP A 65 15.38 24.12 -11.13
CA ASP A 65 14.56 23.31 -12.03
C ASP A 65 13.54 22.47 -11.25
N LEU A 66 13.92 21.95 -10.07
CA LEU A 66 13.00 21.26 -9.17
C LEU A 66 11.89 22.18 -8.64
N PHE A 67 12.22 23.39 -8.19
CA PHE A 67 11.22 24.35 -7.73
C PHE A 67 10.26 24.77 -8.85
N ALA A 68 10.77 24.98 -10.06
CA ALA A 68 9.95 25.30 -11.22
C ALA A 68 8.98 24.16 -11.59
N ASP A 69 9.43 22.90 -11.54
CA ASP A 69 8.57 21.73 -11.77
C ASP A 69 7.43 21.67 -10.72
N LEU A 70 7.75 21.84 -9.43
CA LEU A 70 6.77 21.81 -8.33
C LEU A 70 5.76 22.97 -8.35
N GLU A 71 6.17 24.15 -8.84
CA GLU A 71 5.29 25.32 -9.01
C GLU A 71 4.43 25.23 -10.28
N SER A 72 4.78 24.34 -11.21
CA SER A 72 4.07 24.15 -12.49
C SER A 72 3.02 23.04 -12.48
N ASP A 73 3.01 22.20 -11.44
CA ASP A 73 1.97 21.19 -11.19
C ASP A 73 0.79 21.82 -10.42
N ASP A 74 -0.03 22.61 -11.13
CA ASP A 74 -1.38 23.11 -10.72
C ASP A 74 -2.44 22.70 -11.77
#